data_AF-A0AAV5YJP6-F1
#
_entry.id   AF-A0AAV5YJP6-F1
#
_cell.length_a   1.000
_cell.length_b   1.000
_cell.length_c   1.000
_cell.angle_alpha   90.00
_cell.angle_beta   90.00
_cell.angle_gamma   90.00
#
_symmetry.space_group_name_H-M   'P 1'
#
loop_
_entity.id
_entity.type
_entity.pdbx_description
1 polymer ?
#
loop_
_entity_poly.entity_id
_entity_poly.type
_entity_poly.pdbx_seq_one_letter_code
_entity_poly.pdbx_strand_id
1 'polypeptide(L)' 'MAELPADVTLDEVKERARLAGLPIPEARLSMVRGFLMNALRPIRALDSRTVRTVEPAVTFDAKGDSQHGSGS' A
#
# COMPACT_ATOMS: atom_id res chain seq x y z
N MET A 1 -17.15 -16.14 -0.18
CA MET A 1 -16.23 -14.99 -0.28
C MET A 1 -15.40 -15.01 0.99
N ALA A 2 -14.07 -15.11 0.90
CA ALA A 2 -13.24 -15.11 2.09
C ALA A 2 -13.34 -13.73 2.74
N GLU A 3 -13.88 -13.65 3.96
CA GLU A 3 -13.78 -12.47 4.81
C GLU A 3 -12.29 -12.25 5.08
N LEU A 4 -11.69 -11.26 4.41
CA LEU A 4 -10.39 -10.77 4.80
C LEU A 4 -10.53 -10.20 6.21
N PRO A 5 -9.68 -10.59 7.17
CA PRO A 5 -9.81 -10.12 8.53
C PRO A 5 -9.81 -8.60 8.53
N ALA A 6 -10.83 -8.01 9.15
CA ALA A 6 -11.01 -6.56 9.22
C ALA A 6 -9.90 -5.85 10.02
N ASP A 7 -8.89 -6.57 10.51
CA ASP A 7 -7.89 -6.06 11.43
C ASP A 7 -6.49 -6.25 10.84
N VAL A 8 -5.69 -5.18 10.82
CA VAL A 8 -4.30 -5.26 10.34
C VAL A 8 -3.50 -6.04 11.38
N THR A 9 -2.84 -7.13 10.98
CA THR A 9 -1.99 -7.94 11.86
C THR A 9 -0.58 -7.39 11.94
N LEU A 10 0.20 -7.78 12.96
CA LEU A 10 1.61 -7.38 13.06
C LEU A 10 2.44 -7.94 11.90
N ASP A 11 2.17 -9.18 11.48
CA ASP A 11 2.82 -9.80 10.32
C ASP A 11 2.54 -9.03 9.03
N GLU A 12 1.31 -8.54 8.85
CA GLU A 12 0.97 -7.73 7.70
C GLU A 12 1.66 -6.36 7.72
N VAL A 13 1.79 -5.73 8.91
CA VAL A 13 2.60 -4.50 9.04
C VAL A 13 4.04 -4.75 8.64
N LYS A 14 4.63 -5.85 9.12
CA LYS A 14 6.03 -6.22 8.84
C LYS A 14 6.26 -6.47 7.36
N GLU A 15 5.37 -7.22 6.72
CA GLU A 15 5.51 -7.55 5.31
C GLU A 15 5.29 -6.31 4.41
N ARG A 16 4.28 -5.49 4.70
CA ARG A 16 4.05 -4.24 3.95
C ARG A 16 5.21 -3.25 4.12
N ALA A 17 5.76 -3.14 5.31
CA ALA A 17 6.93 -2.32 5.60
C ALA A 17 8.17 -2.79 4.80
N ARG A 18 8.39 -4.11 4.72
CA ARG A 18 9.44 -4.71 3.90
C ARG A 18 9.26 -4.38 2.41
N LEU A 19 8.04 -4.55 1.88
CA LEU A 19 7.71 -4.24 0.48
C LEU A 19 7.87 -2.76 0.15
N ALA A 20 7.61 -1.87 1.11
CA ALA A 20 7.80 -0.43 0.96
C ALA A 20 9.27 0.03 1.14
N GLY A 21 10.20 -0.87 1.43
CA GLY A 21 11.60 -0.52 1.72
C GLY A 21 11.78 0.25 3.04
N LEU A 22 10.82 0.14 3.96
CA LEU A 22 10.79 0.86 5.24
C LEU A 22 10.76 -0.15 6.40
N PRO A 23 11.81 -0.95 6.63
CA PRO A 23 11.81 -1.95 7.70
C PRO A 23 11.55 -1.29 9.06
N ILE A 24 10.54 -1.77 9.78
CA ILE A 24 10.14 -1.27 11.09
C ILE A 24 10.81 -2.13 12.18
N PRO A 25 11.49 -1.53 13.17
CA PRO A 25 11.99 -2.26 14.32
C PRO A 25 10.86 -2.98 15.07
N GLU A 26 11.08 -4.24 15.49
CA GLU A 26 10.06 -5.09 16.12
C GLU A 26 9.38 -4.40 17.32
N ALA A 27 10.16 -3.71 18.16
CA ALA A 27 9.68 -2.94 19.30
C ALA A 27 8.67 -1.82 18.95
N ARG A 28 8.60 -1.41 17.68
CA ARG A 28 7.69 -0.36 17.19
C ARG A 28 6.47 -0.91 16.43
N LEU A 29 6.41 -2.21 16.13
CA LEU A 29 5.35 -2.79 15.29
C LEU A 29 3.95 -2.57 15.87
N SER A 30 3.77 -2.79 17.18
CA SER A 30 2.46 -2.59 17.84
C SER A 30 1.99 -1.13 17.77
N MET A 31 2.92 -0.18 17.90
CA MET A 31 2.62 1.25 17.78
C MET A 31 2.20 1.60 16.35
N VAL A 32 2.95 1.14 15.35
CA VAL A 32 2.62 1.38 13.94
C VAL A 32 1.28 0.74 13.55
N ARG A 33 1.01 -0.48 14.00
CA ARG A 33 -0.29 -1.13 13.84
C ARG A 33 -1.41 -0.24 14.38
N GLY A 34 -1.26 0.33 15.57
CA GLY A 34 -2.24 1.25 16.15
C GLY A 34 -2.49 2.49 15.28
N PHE A 35 -1.42 3.11 14.76
CA PHE A 35 -1.55 4.23 13.83
C PHE A 35 -2.28 3.86 12.55
N LEU A 36 -1.95 2.71 11.94
CA LEU A 36 -2.60 2.21 10.75
C LEU A 36 -4.09 1.94 10.99
N MET A 37 -4.45 1.35 12.12
CA MET A 37 -5.85 1.10 12.46
C MET A 37 -6.67 2.38 12.58
N ASN A 38 -6.09 3.42 13.18
CA ASN A 38 -6.75 4.72 13.29
C ASN A 38 -6.83 5.42 11.92
N ALA A 39 -5.76 5.40 11.14
CA ALA A 39 -5.70 6.04 9.83
C ALA A 39 -6.62 5.38 8.79
N LEU A 40 -6.79 4.05 8.85
CA LEU A 40 -7.63 3.30 7.93
C LEU A 40 -9.12 3.32 8.31
N ARG A 41 -9.46 3.69 9.54
CA ARG A 41 -10.85 3.69 10.02
C ARG A 41 -11.80 4.51 9.12
N PRO A 42 -11.49 5.76 8.71
CA PRO A 42 -12.37 6.53 7.83
C PRO A 42 -12.54 5.87 6.46
N ILE A 43 -11.48 5.28 5.91
CA ILE A 43 -11.51 4.62 4.60
C ILE A 43 -12.40 3.38 4.64
N ARG A 44 -12.31 2.60 5.72
CA ARG A 44 -13.16 1.41 5.92
C ARG A 44 -14.63 1.74 6.19
N ALA A 45 -14.90 2.93 6.71
CA ALA A 45 -16.24 3.44 6.92
C ALA A 45 -16.89 3.97 5.62
N LEU A 46 -16.14 4.14 4.54
CA LEU A 46 -16.70 4.52 3.24
C LEU A 46 -17.50 3.34 2.67
N ASP A 47 -18.78 3.57 2.41
CA ASP A 47 -19.57 2.66 1.58
C ASP A 47 -19.15 2.82 0.12
N SER A 48 -18.41 1.83 -0.40
CA SER A 48 -17.93 1.82 -1.78
C SER A 48 -19.05 1.89 -2.82
N ARG A 49 -20.29 1.55 -2.46
CA ARG A 49 -21.46 1.67 -3.35
C ARG A 49 -21.93 3.11 -3.56
N THR A 50 -21.51 4.02 -2.69
CA THR A 50 -21.85 5.46 -2.77
C THR A 50 -20.74 6.29 -3.42
N VAL A 51 -19.57 5.69 -3.65
CA VAL A 51 -18.44 6.35 -4.29
C VAL A 51 -18.66 6.38 -5.79
N ARG A 52 -18.83 7.58 -6.35
CA ARG A 52 -18.84 7.78 -7.81
C ARG A 52 -17.52 7.28 -8.39
N THR A 53 -17.58 6.23 -9.19
CA THR A 53 -16.42 5.74 -9.93
C THR A 53 -15.99 6.79 -10.93
N VAL A 54 -14.75 7.24 -10.82
CA VAL A 54 -14.08 8.11 -11.79
C VAL A 54 -12.96 7.32 -12.44
N GLU A 55 -12.74 7.53 -13.73
CA GLU A 55 -11.60 6.96 -14.42
C GLU A 55 -10.30 7.46 -13.75
N PRO A 56 -9.39 6.58 -13.33
CA PRO A 56 -8.14 7.01 -12.72
C PRO A 56 -7.31 7.76 -13.76
N ALA A 57 -6.83 8.94 -13.40
CA ALA A 57 -5.94 9.74 -14.23
C ALA A 57 -4.52 9.13 -14.24
N VAL A 58 -4.37 7.97 -14.88
CA VAL A 58 -3.07 7.30 -15.05
C VAL A 58 -2.32 7.99 -16.17
N THR A 59 -1.10 8.46 -15.90
CA THR A 59 -0.14 8.88 -16.94
C THR A 59 0.95 7.83 -17.01
N PHE A 60 1.19 7.28 -18.20
CA PHE A 60 2.32 6.38 -18.45
C PHE A 60 3.51 7.23 -18.92
N ASP A 61 4.59 7.25 -18.14
CA ASP A 61 5.87 7.75 -18.64
C ASP A 61 6.59 6.62 -19.36
N ALA A 62 6.68 6.72 -20.69
CA ALA A 62 7.31 5.73 -21.56
C ALA A 62 8.84 5.93 -21.67
N LYS A 63 9.47 6.75 -20.82
CA LYS A 63 10.94 6.86 -20.77
C LYS A 63 11.57 5.66 -20.05
N GLY A 64 11.43 4.50 -20.66
CA GLY A 64 12.30 3.34 -20.40
C GLY A 64 13.62 3.51 -21.16
N ASP A 65 14.71 3.37 -20.42
CA ASP A 65 16.12 3.30 -20.84
C ASP A 65 16.43 3.13 -22.34
N SER A 66 16.86 4.22 -22.97
CA SER A 66 17.61 4.21 -24.24
C SER A 66 19.13 4.09 -24.02
N GLN A 67 19.54 3.22 -23.08
CA GLN A 67 20.91 2.69 -23.02
C GLN A 67 20.90 1.26 -23.56
N HIS A 68 20.84 1.12 -24.89
CA HIS A 68 21.42 -0.02 -25.57
C HIS A 68 22.63 0.47 -26.35
N GLY A 69 23.77 -0.14 -26.04
CA GLY A 69 25.11 0.37 -26.31
C GLY A 69 25.46 0.56 -27.78
N SER A 70 26.29 1.56 -27.99
CA SER A 70 27.26 1.63 -29.07
C SER A 70 28.12 0.36 -29.09
N GLY A 71 28.04 -0.41 -30.18
CA GLY A 71 28.84 -1.60 -30.39
C GLY A 71 29.22 -1.75 -31.86
N SER A 72 30.36 -1.14 -32.20
CA SER A 72 31.29 -1.36 -33.34
C SER A 72 30.75 -1.43 -34.76
#